data_AF-A0A229GI16-F1
#
_entry.id   AF-A0A229GI16-F1
#
_cell.length_a   1.000
_cell.length_b   1.000
_cell.length_c   1.000
_cell.angle_alpha   90.00
_cell.angle_beta   90.00
_cell.angle_gamma   90.00
#
_symmetry.space_group_name_H-M   'P 1'
#
loop_
_entity.id
_entity.type
_entity.pdbx_description
1 polymer ?
#
loop_
_entity_poly.entity_id
_entity_poly.type
_entity_poly.pdbx_seq_one_letter_code
_entity_poly.pdbx_strand_id
1 'polypeptide(L)'
;MTTPPTPDHWHCYRWTGERRTYDDESARRPPHLVVQNMSPQEWKQIAAASPTFMASDVPPLEVAHWLLRPARTIKATFKEPEKASAWYQDQVTELTPTFMTHHDKNPTRQAERFAAADDRLSWGGDVVGGWYLRGTGFASVQLVACSANRIRPTIPCPTLP
;
A
#
# COMPACT_ATOMS: atom_id res chain seq x y z
N MET A 1 12.10 -14.44 -22.00
CA MET A 1 11.33 -13.64 -21.04
C MET A 1 12.28 -13.27 -19.91
N THR A 2 12.61 -11.99 -19.76
CA THR A 2 13.45 -11.50 -18.66
C THR A 2 12.68 -11.66 -17.34
N THR A 3 13.31 -12.26 -16.34
CA THR A 3 12.77 -12.34 -14.98
C THR A 3 12.44 -10.91 -14.51
N PRO A 4 11.22 -10.63 -14.02
CA PRO A 4 10.91 -9.31 -13.49
C PRO A 4 11.87 -9.01 -12.33
N PRO A 5 12.33 -7.76 -12.19
CA PRO A 5 13.22 -7.39 -11.10
C PRO A 5 12.52 -7.67 -9.76
N THR A 6 13.21 -8.39 -8.88
CA THR A 6 12.76 -8.61 -7.50
C THR A 6 12.90 -7.29 -6.74
N PRO A 7 11.86 -6.81 -6.04
CA PRO A 7 11.98 -5.62 -5.22
C PRO A 7 12.91 -5.87 -4.03
N ASP A 8 13.63 -4.83 -3.61
CA ASP A 8 14.50 -4.93 -2.43
C ASP A 8 13.69 -5.21 -1.14
N HIS A 9 12.49 -4.63 -1.05
CA HIS A 9 11.61 -4.72 0.09
C HIS A 9 10.13 -4.67 -0.30
N TRP A 10 9.28 -5.20 0.59
CA TRP A 10 7.88 -4.87 0.71
C TRP A 10 7.66 -4.02 1.95
N HIS A 11 7.17 -2.80 1.77
CA HIS A 11 6.76 -1.93 2.86
C HIS A 11 5.27 -2.09 3.13
N CYS A 12 4.95 -2.33 4.39
CA CYS A 12 3.61 -2.66 4.84
C CYS A 12 2.94 -1.44 5.47
N TYR A 13 1.71 -1.16 5.06
CA TYR A 13 0.92 -0.02 5.51
C TYR A 13 -0.45 -0.50 5.99
N ARG A 14 -0.96 0.14 7.04
CA ARG A 14 -2.30 -0.08 7.56
C ARG A 14 -2.90 1.26 7.96
N TRP A 15 -4.16 1.44 7.58
CA TRP A 15 -4.96 2.58 8.00
C TRP A 15 -6.38 2.13 8.33
N THR A 16 -6.91 2.65 9.45
CA THR A 16 -8.31 2.50 9.85
C THR A 16 -8.81 3.87 10.28
N GLY A 17 -9.97 4.28 9.78
CA GLY A 17 -10.57 5.56 10.14
C GLY A 17 -11.93 5.78 9.52
N GLU A 18 -12.43 7.01 9.62
CA GLU A 18 -13.71 7.41 9.05
C GLU A 18 -13.70 7.36 7.52
N ARG A 19 -14.72 6.76 6.92
CA ARG A 19 -14.88 6.67 5.46
C ARG A 19 -14.87 8.06 4.81
N ARG A 20 -15.46 9.06 5.45
CA ARG A 20 -15.45 10.45 4.94
C ARG A 20 -14.03 10.99 4.77
N THR A 21 -13.12 10.64 5.67
CA THR A 21 -11.70 11.02 5.58
C THR A 21 -11.00 10.29 4.44
N TYR A 22 -11.35 9.02 4.21
CA TYR A 22 -10.87 8.28 3.05
C TYR A 22 -11.42 8.84 1.73
N ASP A 23 -12.69 9.24 1.68
CA ASP A 23 -13.34 9.77 0.48
C ASP A 23 -12.81 11.17 0.10
N ASP A 24 -12.13 11.88 1.00
CA ASP A 24 -11.43 13.14 0.70
C ASP A 24 -10.14 12.87 -0.09
N GLU A 25 -10.21 13.06 -1.40
CA GLU A 25 -9.07 12.84 -2.31
C GLU A 25 -7.95 13.87 -2.18
N SER A 26 -8.23 15.05 -1.60
CA SER A 26 -7.28 16.17 -1.61
C SER A 26 -5.98 15.83 -0.88
N ALA A 27 -6.07 15.05 0.20
CA ALA A 27 -4.93 14.57 0.98
C ALA A 27 -4.31 13.26 0.45
N ARG A 28 -4.88 12.68 -0.61
CA ARG A 28 -4.51 11.36 -1.17
C ARG A 28 -3.77 11.45 -2.50
N ARG A 29 -3.64 12.66 -3.07
CA ARG A 29 -2.96 12.93 -4.35
C ARG A 29 -1.68 13.74 -4.12
N PRO A 30 -0.54 13.35 -4.74
CA PRO A 30 0.52 14.32 -4.98
C PRO A 30 0.04 15.40 -5.99
N PRO A 31 0.70 16.57 -6.09
CA PRO A 31 0.31 17.66 -6.97
C PRO A 31 0.18 17.26 -8.43
N HIS A 32 -0.61 18.04 -9.16
CA HIS A 32 -0.92 17.84 -10.56
C HIS A 32 0.32 17.91 -11.45
N LEU A 33 0.88 16.74 -11.76
CA LEU A 33 1.45 16.28 -13.04
C LEU A 33 2.39 15.10 -12.75
N VAL A 34 1.80 13.99 -12.32
CA VAL A 34 2.54 12.72 -12.26
C VAL A 34 2.57 12.12 -13.66
N VAL A 35 3.63 12.37 -14.41
CA VAL A 35 3.91 11.66 -15.67
C VAL A 35 4.58 10.31 -15.39
N GLN A 36 4.57 9.37 -16.34
CA GLN A 36 5.11 8.02 -16.10
C GLN A 36 6.63 8.00 -15.87
N ASN A 37 7.37 8.90 -16.51
CA ASN A 37 8.84 8.85 -16.59
C ASN A 37 9.55 9.88 -15.70
N MET A 38 8.96 10.22 -14.56
CA MET A 38 9.59 11.15 -13.62
C MET A 38 10.89 10.56 -13.08
N SER A 39 11.94 11.36 -13.01
CA SER A 39 13.19 11.04 -12.34
C SER A 39 13.00 10.97 -10.81
N PRO A 40 13.89 10.27 -10.08
CA PRO A 40 13.87 10.29 -8.62
C PRO A 40 13.97 11.70 -8.01
N GLN A 41 14.62 12.65 -8.71
CA GLN A 41 14.72 14.04 -8.24
C GLN A 41 13.40 14.79 -8.37
N GLU A 42 12.68 14.62 -9.48
CA GLU A 42 11.36 15.24 -9.65
C GLU A 42 10.35 14.70 -8.65
N TRP A 43 10.40 13.40 -8.33
CA TRP A 43 9.59 12.82 -7.25
C TRP A 43 9.84 13.48 -5.89
N LYS A 44 11.11 13.75 -5.55
CA LYS A 44 11.48 14.47 -4.32
C LYS A 44 10.94 15.89 -4.31
N GLN A 45 10.95 16.58 -5.45
CA GLN A 45 10.40 17.93 -5.57
C GLN A 45 8.87 17.94 -5.42
N ILE A 46 8.17 16.99 -6.05
CA ILE A 46 6.73 16.78 -5.88
C ILE A 46 6.37 16.54 -4.42
N ALA A 47 7.09 15.65 -3.75
CA ALA A 47 6.90 15.34 -2.34
C ALA A 47 7.12 16.60 -1.46
N ALA A 48 8.18 17.35 -1.70
CA ALA A 48 8.49 18.58 -0.96
C ALA A 48 7.43 19.68 -1.16
N ALA A 49 6.84 19.76 -2.35
CA ALA A 49 5.76 20.70 -2.67
C ALA A 49 4.40 20.28 -2.10
N SER A 50 4.30 19.16 -1.37
CA SER A 50 3.03 18.64 -0.84
C SER A 50 3.07 18.19 0.61
N PRO A 51 3.24 19.15 1.55
CA PRO A 51 3.25 18.85 2.97
C PRO A 51 1.98 18.12 3.43
N THR A 52 0.80 18.48 2.92
CA THR A 52 -0.47 17.82 3.29
C THR A 52 -0.51 16.35 2.86
N PHE A 53 -0.10 16.04 1.63
CA PHE A 53 -0.02 14.65 1.15
C PHE A 53 1.01 13.84 1.95
N MET A 54 2.15 14.44 2.25
CA MET A 54 3.26 13.80 2.98
C MET A 54 2.96 13.57 4.46
N ALA A 55 2.10 14.40 5.05
CA ALA A 55 1.63 14.28 6.43
C ALA A 55 0.42 13.36 6.59
N SER A 56 -0.29 13.04 5.50
CA SER A 56 -1.48 12.21 5.53
C SER A 56 -1.15 10.74 5.81
N ASP A 57 -1.89 10.14 6.75
CA ASP A 57 -1.88 8.69 6.97
C ASP A 57 -2.96 7.96 6.14
N VAL A 58 -3.81 8.70 5.43
CA VAL A 58 -4.93 8.15 4.62
C VAL A 58 -4.36 7.50 3.36
N PRO A 59 -4.77 6.29 2.95
CA PRO A 59 -4.20 5.62 1.76
C PRO A 59 -4.18 6.52 0.52
N PRO A 60 -3.06 6.61 -0.22
CA PRO A 60 -2.98 7.41 -1.44
C PRO A 60 -3.91 6.83 -2.53
N LEU A 61 -4.16 7.61 -3.59
CA LEU A 61 -4.95 7.11 -4.72
C LEU A 61 -4.22 6.05 -5.55
N GLU A 62 -2.92 6.22 -5.73
CA GLU A 62 -2.06 5.21 -6.34
C GLU A 62 -1.21 4.56 -5.25
N VAL A 63 -1.25 3.23 -5.16
CA VAL A 63 -0.60 2.48 -4.08
C VAL A 63 0.90 2.76 -3.98
N ALA A 64 1.59 2.89 -5.12
CA ALA A 64 3.03 3.16 -5.17
C ALA A 64 3.41 4.50 -4.52
N HIS A 65 2.48 5.47 -4.42
CA HIS A 65 2.75 6.75 -3.77
C HIS A 65 2.86 6.63 -2.24
N TRP A 66 2.60 5.46 -1.64
CA TRP A 66 3.01 5.20 -0.27
C TRP A 66 4.53 5.32 -0.08
N LEU A 67 5.32 4.97 -1.10
CA LEU A 67 6.79 5.06 -1.06
C LEU A 67 7.31 6.50 -1.03
N LEU A 68 6.48 7.47 -1.44
CA LEU A 68 6.81 8.89 -1.30
C LEU A 68 6.69 9.35 0.14
N ARG A 69 5.87 8.68 0.97
CA ARG A 69 5.61 9.12 2.35
C ARG A 69 6.80 8.80 3.26
N PRO A 70 6.94 9.54 4.38
CA PRO A 70 8.06 9.32 5.29
C PRO A 70 8.01 7.91 5.89
N ALA A 71 9.20 7.33 6.14
CA ALA A 71 9.34 5.96 6.66
C ALA A 71 8.56 5.67 7.94
N ARG A 72 8.25 6.70 8.77
CA ARG A 72 7.40 6.55 9.97
C ARG A 72 5.98 6.04 9.69
N THR A 73 5.51 6.16 8.45
CA THR A 73 4.18 5.65 8.05
C THR A 73 4.17 4.14 7.84
N ILE A 74 5.35 3.54 7.68
CA ILE A 74 5.54 2.10 7.46
C ILE A 74 5.30 1.36 8.78
N LYS A 75 4.48 0.31 8.72
CA LYS A 75 4.15 -0.54 9.88
C LYS A 75 5.08 -1.74 10.00
N ALA A 76 5.58 -2.24 8.87
CA ALA A 76 6.59 -3.29 8.81
C ALA A 76 7.32 -3.23 7.45
N THR A 77 8.52 -3.80 7.39
CA THR A 77 9.29 -3.95 6.15
C THR A 77 9.83 -5.37 6.09
N PHE A 78 9.70 -6.02 4.93
CA PHE A 78 10.18 -7.38 4.72
C PHE A 78 10.98 -7.48 3.42
N LYS A 79 11.99 -8.35 3.41
CA LYS A 79 12.74 -8.72 2.18
C LYS A 79 12.21 -10.00 1.56
N GLU A 80 11.49 -10.82 2.32
CA GLU A 80 10.93 -12.07 1.87
C GLU A 80 9.42 -11.91 1.63
N PRO A 81 8.90 -12.26 0.43
CA PRO A 81 7.49 -12.10 0.09
C PRO A 81 6.57 -12.91 1.01
N GLU A 82 7.02 -14.07 1.50
CA GLU A 82 6.25 -14.94 2.39
C GLU A 82 6.02 -14.28 3.76
N LYS A 83 7.03 -13.57 4.30
CA LYS A 83 6.88 -12.82 5.55
C LYS A 83 5.96 -11.63 5.38
N ALA A 84 6.06 -10.95 4.23
CA ALA A 84 5.18 -9.87 3.87
C ALA A 84 3.72 -10.37 3.80
N SER A 85 3.49 -11.50 3.11
CA SER A 85 2.17 -12.13 3.04
C SER A 85 1.63 -12.54 4.41
N ALA A 86 2.45 -13.19 5.25
CA ALA A 86 2.05 -13.56 6.61
C ALA A 86 1.58 -12.33 7.40
N TRP A 87 2.31 -11.21 7.30
CA TRP A 87 1.89 -9.95 7.91
C TRP A 87 0.53 -9.47 7.37
N TYR A 88 0.30 -9.54 6.05
CA TYR A 88 -1.00 -9.19 5.47
C TYR A 88 -2.14 -10.04 6.05
N GLN A 89 -1.94 -11.37 6.10
CA GLN A 89 -2.91 -12.32 6.62
C GLN A 89 -3.25 -12.02 8.09
N ASP A 90 -2.24 -11.74 8.91
CA ASP A 90 -2.42 -11.35 10.31
C ASP A 90 -3.27 -10.08 10.45
N GLN A 91 -2.93 -9.03 9.67
CA GLN A 91 -3.66 -7.76 9.74
C GLN A 91 -5.13 -7.90 9.29
N VAL A 92 -5.39 -8.68 8.24
CA VAL A 92 -6.75 -8.93 7.74
C VAL A 92 -7.55 -9.78 8.72
N THR A 93 -6.92 -10.79 9.30
CA THR A 93 -7.55 -11.66 10.31
C THR A 93 -7.94 -10.86 11.55
N GLU A 94 -7.05 -9.97 12.04
CA GLU A 94 -7.32 -9.06 13.16
C GLU A 94 -8.53 -8.15 12.87
N LEU A 95 -8.66 -7.64 11.65
CA LEU A 95 -9.76 -6.76 11.26
C LEU A 95 -11.08 -7.48 10.96
N THR A 96 -11.05 -8.78 10.64
CA THR A 96 -12.20 -9.55 10.16
C THR A 96 -13.47 -9.42 11.01
N PRO A 97 -13.41 -9.44 12.36
CA PRO A 97 -14.60 -9.25 13.20
C PRO A 97 -15.31 -7.90 12.95
N THR A 98 -14.57 -6.88 12.51
CA THR A 98 -15.08 -5.51 12.33
C THR A 98 -15.70 -5.25 10.96
N PHE A 99 -15.48 -6.13 9.98
CA PHE A 99 -16.01 -5.97 8.62
C PHE A 99 -17.54 -5.85 8.61
N MET A 100 -18.04 -5.01 7.71
CA MET A 100 -19.48 -4.75 7.57
C MET A 100 -20.20 -5.96 6.96
N THR A 101 -19.63 -6.59 5.94
CA THR A 101 -20.32 -7.62 5.16
C THR A 101 -19.94 -9.03 5.60
N HIS A 102 -20.89 -9.97 5.54
CA HIS A 102 -20.59 -11.40 5.71
C HIS A 102 -19.75 -11.95 4.56
N HIS A 103 -19.87 -11.34 3.38
CA HIS A 103 -19.07 -11.68 2.20
C HIS A 103 -17.56 -11.55 2.50
N ASP A 104 -17.16 -10.46 3.18
CA ASP A 104 -15.75 -10.23 3.52
C ASP A 104 -15.24 -11.09 4.66
N LYS A 105 -16.15 -11.63 5.48
CA LYS A 105 -15.86 -12.57 6.58
C LYS A 105 -15.82 -14.03 6.13
N ASN A 106 -16.23 -14.32 4.89
CA ASN A 106 -16.32 -15.69 4.41
C ASN A 106 -14.91 -16.33 4.35
N PRO A 107 -14.65 -17.44 5.08
CA PRO A 107 -13.32 -18.03 5.16
C PRO A 107 -12.74 -18.47 3.80
N THR A 108 -13.56 -19.05 2.92
CA THR A 108 -13.12 -19.45 1.57
C THR A 108 -12.65 -18.25 0.76
N ARG A 109 -13.38 -17.14 0.80
CA ARG A 109 -12.98 -15.90 0.11
C ARG A 109 -11.74 -15.26 0.71
N GLN A 110 -11.54 -15.38 2.02
CA GLN A 110 -10.31 -14.91 2.65
C GLN A 110 -9.12 -15.76 2.18
N ALA A 111 -9.25 -17.08 2.14
CA ALA A 111 -8.23 -17.97 1.60
C ALA A 111 -7.89 -17.65 0.13
N GLU A 112 -8.90 -17.39 -0.72
CA GLU A 112 -8.67 -16.96 -2.11
C GLU A 112 -7.90 -15.63 -2.20
N ARG A 113 -8.23 -14.66 -1.34
CA ARG A 113 -7.51 -13.37 -1.29
C ARG A 113 -6.08 -13.54 -0.81
N PHE A 114 -5.84 -14.40 0.17
CA PHE A 114 -4.50 -14.68 0.68
C PHE A 114 -3.64 -15.37 -0.38
N ALA A 115 -4.19 -16.38 -1.08
CA ALA A 115 -3.50 -17.01 -2.20
C ALA A 115 -3.19 -16.02 -3.35
N ALA A 116 -4.11 -15.10 -3.64
CA ALA A 116 -3.87 -14.06 -4.64
C ALA A 116 -2.80 -13.04 -4.19
N ALA A 117 -2.72 -12.76 -2.89
CA ALA A 117 -1.67 -11.92 -2.31
C ALA A 117 -0.31 -12.63 -2.39
N ASP A 118 -0.24 -13.92 -2.03
CA ASP A 118 0.97 -14.75 -2.16
C ASP A 118 1.51 -14.74 -3.60
N ASP A 119 0.64 -15.05 -4.58
CA ASP A 119 1.00 -15.03 -6.00
C ASP A 119 1.53 -13.65 -6.40
N ARG A 120 0.80 -12.58 -6.06
CA ARG A 120 1.17 -11.20 -6.39
C ARG A 120 2.54 -10.81 -5.83
N LEU A 121 2.81 -11.16 -4.58
CA LEU A 121 4.07 -10.85 -3.92
C LEU A 121 5.21 -11.68 -4.51
N SER A 122 4.97 -12.93 -4.90
CA SER A 122 6.01 -13.82 -5.45
C SER A 122 6.72 -13.26 -6.71
N TRP A 123 6.03 -12.42 -7.49
CA TRP A 123 6.60 -11.77 -8.67
C TRP A 123 6.93 -10.27 -8.47
N GLY A 124 6.91 -9.78 -7.24
CA GLY A 124 7.30 -8.40 -6.92
C GLY A 124 6.18 -7.36 -7.07
N GLY A 125 4.92 -7.79 -7.03
CA GLY A 125 3.77 -6.90 -7.15
C GLY A 125 3.30 -6.29 -5.83
N ASP A 126 2.52 -5.22 -5.94
CA ASP A 126 1.83 -4.60 -4.81
C ASP A 126 0.52 -5.33 -4.49
N VAL A 127 0.19 -5.42 -3.20
CA VAL A 127 -1.08 -5.94 -2.67
C VAL A 127 -1.86 -4.80 -2.02
N VAL A 128 -3.15 -4.73 -2.31
CA VAL A 128 -4.07 -3.73 -1.75
C VAL A 128 -5.33 -4.42 -1.27
N GLY A 129 -5.65 -4.24 0.01
CA GLY A 129 -6.92 -4.60 0.61
C GLY A 129 -7.63 -3.39 1.20
N GLY A 130 -8.95 -3.35 1.07
CA GLY A 130 -9.82 -2.31 1.60
C GLY A 130 -11.18 -2.88 1.98
N TRP A 131 -11.68 -2.50 3.16
CA TRP A 131 -12.91 -3.04 3.72
C TRP A 131 -13.73 -1.96 4.41
N TYR A 132 -15.02 -1.92 4.13
CA TYR A 132 -15.97 -1.17 4.94
C TYR A 132 -16.17 -1.87 6.28
N LEU A 133 -16.10 -1.09 7.35
CA LEU A 133 -16.31 -1.56 8.71
C LEU A 133 -17.75 -1.28 9.14
N ARG A 134 -18.17 -1.91 10.24
CA ARG A 134 -19.42 -1.52 10.90
C ARG A 134 -19.39 -0.03 11.28
N GLY A 135 -20.52 0.66 11.14
CA GLY A 135 -20.61 2.11 11.31
C GLY A 135 -20.15 2.86 10.06
N THR A 136 -19.38 3.93 10.25
CA THR A 136 -18.86 4.79 9.18
C THR A 136 -17.40 4.54 8.85
N GLY A 137 -16.81 3.46 9.38
CA GLY A 137 -15.38 3.17 9.25
C GLY A 137 -14.96 2.51 7.94
N PHE A 138 -13.69 2.68 7.60
CA PHE A 138 -12.99 1.95 6.55
C PHE A 138 -11.62 1.50 7.07
N ALA A 139 -11.21 0.29 6.73
CA ALA A 139 -9.87 -0.21 6.97
C ALA A 139 -9.19 -0.56 5.66
N SER A 140 -7.88 -0.46 5.65
CA SER A 140 -7.08 -0.78 4.49
C SER A 140 -5.73 -1.32 4.92
N VAL A 141 -5.23 -2.30 4.18
CA VAL A 141 -3.93 -2.94 4.39
C VAL A 141 -3.23 -3.00 3.03
N GLN A 142 -2.01 -2.49 2.92
CA GLN A 142 -1.24 -2.48 1.68
C GLN A 142 0.18 -2.98 1.87
N LEU A 143 0.71 -3.61 0.84
CA LEU A 143 2.08 -4.07 0.75
C LEU A 143 2.62 -3.54 -0.57
N VAL A 144 3.67 -2.73 -0.48
CA VAL A 144 4.19 -2.00 -1.63
C VAL A 144 5.63 -2.44 -1.85
N ALA A 145 5.87 -3.07 -2.99
CA ALA A 145 7.17 -3.44 -3.47
C ALA A 145 7.96 -2.15 -3.79
N CYS A 146 9.11 -1.95 -3.15
CA CYS A 146 9.99 -0.83 -3.47
C CYS A 146 10.93 -1.17 -4.64
N SER A 147 11.75 -0.18 -5.04
CA SER A 147 12.92 -0.28 -5.93
C SER A 147 13.21 -1.66 -6.55
N ALA A 148 12.92 -1.90 -7.84
CA ALA A 148 12.09 -1.08 -8.71
C ALA A 148 10.61 -1.47 -8.55
N ASN A 149 9.78 -0.56 -8.02
CA ASN A 149 8.34 -0.76 -8.04
C ASN A 149 7.86 -0.93 -9.50
N ARG A 150 7.00 -1.92 -9.76
CA ARG A 150 6.63 -2.27 -11.13
C ARG A 150 5.83 -1.18 -11.87
N ILE A 151 5.02 -0.40 -11.15
CA ILE A 151 4.19 0.66 -11.73
C ILE A 151 4.96 1.98 -11.77
N ARG A 152 5.76 2.26 -10.73
CA ARG A 152 6.55 3.48 -10.58
C ARG A 152 8.02 3.16 -10.27
N PRO A 153 8.79 2.67 -11.25
CA PRO A 153 10.15 2.16 -11.01
C PRO A 153 11.15 3.22 -10.56
N THR A 154 10.82 4.50 -10.76
CA THR A 154 11.68 5.63 -10.39
C THR A 154 11.38 6.24 -9.02
N ILE A 155 10.33 5.77 -8.32
CA ILE A 155 10.10 6.18 -6.93
C ILE A 155 11.13 5.46 -6.05
N PRO A 156 11.92 6.20 -5.26
CA PRO A 156 12.94 5.58 -4.41
C PRO A 156 12.33 4.85 -3.21
N CYS A 157 13.09 3.89 -2.67
CA CYS A 157 12.79 3.27 -1.38
C CYS A 157 12.76 4.32 -0.24
N PRO A 158 11.73 4.34 0.63
CA PRO A 158 11.59 5.31 1.71
C PRO A 158 12.53 5.09 2.92
N THR A 159 13.11 3.90 3.09
CA THR A 159 13.93 3.55 4.28
C THR A 159 15.44 3.67 4.06
N LEU A 160 15.86 4.26 2.94
CA LEU A 160 17.18 4.08 2.31
C LEU A 160 17.36 2.64 1.79
N PRO A 161 18.04 2.43 0.64
CA PRO A 161 18.44 1.10 0.21
C PRO A 161 19.46 0.47 1.16
#